data_AF-A0A916K3G4-F1
#
_entry.id   AF-A0A916K3G4-F1
#
_cell.length_a   1.000
_cell.length_b   1.000
_cell.length_c   1.000
_cell.angle_alpha   90.00
_cell.angle_beta   90.00
_cell.angle_gamma   90.00
#
_symmetry.space_group_name_H-M   'P 1'
#
loop_
_entity.id
_entity.type
_entity.pdbx_description
1 polymer ?
#
loop_
_entity_poly.entity_id
_entity_poly.type
_entity_poly.pdbx_seq_one_letter_code
_entity_poly.pdbx_strand_id
1 'polypeptide(L)'
;MQGRWLNFVGYTIVILLVTTVITNALERIDPKDSAGLGTVLSLLYSLLVVNAVSLGVNALFLRAAQGQEVSLGMILEYFTNGRYAKAIIMYLLMGIYLVLWTLLLIIPGIIKGFSYAMTPFILIEDPQLTVNEAITRSREMMDGHKWELFCLYLSFIGWFLLSIVTLGIGMLWLIPYVETSLCHFYLKLKEKQPPLYSVE
;
A
#
# COMPACT_ATOMS: atom_id res chain seq x y z
N MET A 1 14.47 -0.70 13.11
CA MET A 1 13.20 -1.08 13.78
C MET A 1 13.35 -1.79 15.13
N GLN A 2 14.56 -2.01 15.67
CA GLN A 2 14.74 -2.71 16.94
C GLN A 2 14.00 -2.01 18.09
N GLY A 3 13.06 -2.72 18.73
CA GLY A 3 12.28 -2.25 19.88
C GLY A 3 10.83 -1.81 19.60
N ARG A 4 10.45 -1.54 18.35
CA ARG A 4 9.12 -0.97 18.02
C ARG A 4 8.18 -1.91 17.27
N TRP A 5 8.63 -3.12 17.01
CA TRP A 5 7.91 -4.14 16.24
C TRP A 5 6.50 -4.44 16.75
N LEU A 6 6.33 -4.54 18.07
CA LEU A 6 5.03 -4.81 18.69
C LEU A 6 4.00 -3.70 18.43
N ASN A 7 4.45 -2.44 18.27
CA ASN A 7 3.56 -1.35 17.94
C ASN A 7 2.96 -1.54 16.54
N PHE A 8 3.76 -1.98 15.57
CA PHE A 8 3.28 -2.26 14.21
C PHE A 8 2.28 -3.40 14.16
N VAL A 9 2.54 -4.49 14.89
CA VAL A 9 1.57 -5.58 15.04
C VAL A 9 0.27 -5.05 15.66
N GLY A 10 0.36 -4.23 16.71
CA GLY A 10 -0.79 -3.56 17.31
C GLY A 10 -1.54 -2.66 16.32
N TYR A 11 -0.82 -1.92 15.47
CA TYR A 11 -1.39 -1.06 14.44
C TYR A 11 -2.14 -1.87 13.38
N THR A 12 -1.56 -2.98 12.92
CA THR A 12 -2.20 -3.92 12.01
C THR A 12 -3.48 -4.50 12.61
N ILE A 13 -3.47 -4.88 13.89
CA ILE A 13 -4.67 -5.37 14.60
C ILE A 13 -5.75 -4.30 14.64
N VAL A 14 -5.40 -3.07 15.05
CA VAL A 14 -6.38 -1.97 15.13
C VAL A 14 -6.99 -1.68 13.75
N ILE A 15 -6.17 -1.59 12.71
CA ILE A 15 -6.66 -1.36 11.34
C ILE A 15 -7.57 -2.50 10.88
N LEU A 16 -7.18 -3.76 11.10
CA LEU A 16 -7.97 -4.92 10.72
C LEU A 16 -9.32 -4.94 11.46
N LEU A 17 -9.34 -4.65 12.76
CA LEU A 17 -10.58 -4.58 13.54
C LEU A 17 -11.48 -3.44 13.05
N VAL A 18 -10.93 -2.25 12.80
CA VAL A 18 -11.70 -1.10 12.31
C VAL A 18 -12.30 -1.43 10.93
N THR A 19 -11.51 -1.95 10.00
CA THR A 19 -11.98 -2.29 8.66
C THR A 19 -13.05 -3.37 8.70
N THR A 20 -12.84 -4.44 9.48
CA THR A 20 -13.84 -5.53 9.58
C THR A 20 -15.14 -5.07 10.26
N VAL A 21 -15.06 -4.27 11.32
CA VAL A 21 -16.26 -3.71 11.98
C VAL A 21 -17.04 -2.82 11.02
N ILE A 22 -16.36 -1.96 10.25
CA ILE A 22 -17.03 -1.06 9.29
C ILE A 22 -17.66 -1.87 8.15
N THR A 23 -16.93 -2.80 7.54
CA THR A 23 -17.48 -3.63 6.44
C THR A 23 -18.71 -4.40 6.91
N ASN A 24 -18.65 -5.06 8.07
CA ASN A 24 -19.79 -5.77 8.66
C ASN A 24 -20.96 -4.83 8.98
N ALA A 25 -20.68 -3.58 9.37
CA ALA A 25 -21.73 -2.59 9.63
C ALA A 25 -22.40 -2.13 8.33
N LEU A 26 -21.65 -1.95 7.25
CA LEU A 26 -22.18 -1.58 5.93
C LEU A 26 -23.08 -2.69 5.35
N GLU A 27 -22.69 -3.95 5.50
CA GLU A 27 -23.49 -5.10 5.06
C GLU A 27 -24.83 -5.22 5.82
N ARG A 28 -24.91 -4.70 7.05
CA ARG A 28 -26.15 -4.67 7.82
C ARG A 28 -27.15 -3.59 7.36
N ILE A 29 -26.72 -2.64 6.52
CA ILE A 29 -27.61 -1.58 6.01
C ILE A 29 -28.64 -2.16 5.04
N ASP A 30 -28.26 -3.11 4.19
CA ASP A 30 -29.16 -3.88 3.33
C ASP A 30 -28.83 -5.38 3.46
N PRO A 31 -29.34 -6.06 4.51
CA PRO A 31 -28.96 -7.46 4.81
C PRO A 31 -29.36 -8.47 3.73
N LYS A 32 -30.32 -8.12 2.86
CA LYS A 32 -30.74 -8.96 1.73
C LYS A 32 -30.03 -8.60 0.43
N ASP A 33 -29.28 -7.51 0.42
CA ASP A 33 -28.64 -6.84 -0.73
C ASP A 33 -29.49 -6.85 -2.00
N SER A 34 -30.82 -6.77 -1.84
CA SER A 34 -31.77 -6.99 -2.93
C SER A 34 -31.69 -5.91 -4.01
N ALA A 35 -31.17 -4.74 -3.64
CA ALA A 35 -30.92 -3.61 -4.52
C ALA A 35 -29.42 -3.42 -4.85
N GLY A 36 -28.52 -4.29 -4.34
CA GLY A 36 -27.07 -4.16 -4.48
C GLY A 36 -26.45 -3.00 -3.69
N LEU A 37 -27.23 -2.33 -2.84
CA LEU A 37 -26.80 -1.13 -2.12
C LEU A 37 -25.67 -1.43 -1.11
N GLY A 38 -25.73 -2.57 -0.43
CA GLY A 38 -24.68 -2.99 0.51
C GLY A 38 -23.35 -3.21 -0.22
N THR A 39 -23.40 -3.89 -1.37
CA THR A 39 -22.23 -4.11 -2.22
C THR A 39 -21.64 -2.80 -2.76
N VAL A 40 -22.48 -1.86 -3.22
CA VAL A 40 -22.00 -0.56 -3.71
C VAL A 40 -21.35 0.25 -2.58
N LEU A 41 -21.95 0.26 -1.38
CA LEU A 41 -21.39 0.98 -0.23
C LEU A 41 -20.05 0.38 0.24
N SER A 42 -19.90 -0.95 0.25
CA SER A 42 -18.64 -1.59 0.63
C SER A 42 -17.52 -1.33 -0.39
N LEU A 43 -17.85 -1.29 -1.69
CA LEU A 43 -16.92 -0.91 -2.75
C LEU A 43 -16.48 0.56 -2.60
N LEU A 44 -17.42 1.48 -2.36
CA LEU A 44 -17.10 2.89 -2.13
C LEU A 44 -16.24 3.08 -0.88
N TYR A 45 -16.54 2.38 0.21
CA TYR A 45 -15.73 2.40 1.43
C TYR A 45 -14.29 1.91 1.16
N SER A 46 -14.15 0.79 0.44
CA SER A 46 -12.85 0.24 0.08
C SER A 46 -12.04 1.21 -0.80
N LEU A 47 -12.71 1.81 -1.79
CA LEU A 47 -12.07 2.71 -2.74
C LEU A 47 -11.63 4.05 -2.09
N LEU A 48 -12.49 4.61 -1.23
CA LEU A 48 -12.28 5.94 -0.65
C LEU A 48 -11.48 5.89 0.65
N VAL A 49 -11.84 4.99 1.57
CA VAL A 49 -11.28 4.99 2.92
C VAL A 49 -10.08 4.06 3.02
N VAL A 50 -10.22 2.79 2.62
CA VAL A 50 -9.16 1.78 2.80
C VAL A 50 -7.89 2.18 2.06
N ASN A 51 -8.01 2.58 0.79
CA ASN A 51 -6.86 3.05 0.01
C ASN A 51 -6.16 4.27 0.62
N ALA A 52 -6.92 5.22 1.17
CA ALA A 52 -6.32 6.38 1.83
C ALA A 52 -5.61 6.01 3.14
N VAL A 53 -6.21 5.12 3.94
CA VAL A 53 -5.54 4.54 5.12
C VAL A 53 -4.24 3.85 4.68
N SER A 54 -4.25 3.06 3.60
CA SER A 54 -3.06 2.37 3.09
C SER A 54 -1.91 3.34 2.78
N LEU A 55 -2.18 4.53 2.22
CA LEU A 55 -1.10 5.52 2.02
C LEU A 55 -0.53 6.03 3.35
N GLY A 56 -1.38 6.30 4.34
CA GLY A 56 -0.93 6.71 5.67
C GLY A 56 -0.13 5.61 6.38
N VAL A 57 -0.50 4.35 6.21
CA VAL A 57 0.24 3.19 6.71
C VAL A 57 1.61 3.09 6.03
N ASN A 58 1.67 3.18 4.70
CA ASN A 58 2.94 3.20 3.95
C ASN A 58 3.87 4.32 4.45
N ALA A 59 3.32 5.50 4.76
CA ALA A 59 4.09 6.60 5.33
C ALA A 59 4.64 6.28 6.72
N LEU A 60 3.83 5.64 7.56
CA LEU A 60 4.23 5.21 8.89
C LEU A 60 5.39 4.20 8.81
N PHE A 61 5.30 3.19 7.94
CA PHE A 61 6.39 2.23 7.74
C PHE A 61 7.64 2.87 7.14
N LEU A 62 7.50 3.76 6.15
CA LEU A 62 8.63 4.44 5.53
C LEU A 62 9.39 5.31 6.53
N ARG A 63 8.67 6.14 7.31
CA ARG A 63 9.28 6.98 8.36
C ARG A 63 10.00 6.14 9.41
N ALA A 64 9.42 5.02 9.81
CA ALA A 64 10.04 4.12 10.78
C ALA A 64 11.25 3.37 10.22
N ALA A 65 11.25 3.01 8.93
CA ALA A 65 12.40 2.46 8.23
C ALA A 65 13.55 3.49 8.15
N GLN A 66 13.22 4.78 8.04
CA GLN A 66 14.16 5.90 8.12
C GLN A 66 14.60 6.26 9.56
N GLY A 67 14.14 5.51 10.58
CA GLY A 67 14.53 5.72 11.97
C GLY A 67 13.76 6.83 12.70
N GLN A 68 12.71 7.38 12.09
CA GLN A 68 11.90 8.45 12.70
C GLN A 68 10.91 7.89 13.73
N GLU A 69 10.53 8.72 14.71
CA GLU A 69 9.42 8.42 15.60
C GLU A 69 8.09 8.44 14.83
N VAL A 70 7.21 7.50 15.16
CA VAL A 70 5.94 7.28 14.46
C VAL A 70 4.85 6.90 15.45
N SER A 71 3.65 7.37 15.20
CA SER A 71 2.44 7.09 15.96
C SER A 71 1.26 6.90 15.01
N LEU A 72 0.24 6.14 15.43
CA LEU A 72 -0.99 5.93 14.64
C LEU A 72 -1.69 7.23 14.26
N GLY A 73 -1.59 8.26 15.11
CA GLY A 73 -2.20 9.57 14.85
C GLY A 73 -1.71 10.21 13.55
N MET A 74 -0.51 9.89 13.09
CA MET A 74 0.04 10.40 11.84
C MET A 74 -0.75 9.91 10.61
N ILE A 75 -1.46 8.79 10.69
CA ILE A 75 -2.34 8.34 9.61
C ILE A 75 -3.47 9.35 9.38
N LEU A 76 -3.99 9.96 10.45
CA LEU A 76 -5.06 10.95 10.38
C LEU A 76 -4.63 12.25 9.68
N GLU A 77 -3.34 12.59 9.70
CA GLU A 77 -2.80 13.75 8.97
C GLU A 77 -3.01 13.63 7.45
N TYR A 78 -3.10 12.38 6.94
CA TYR A 78 -3.39 12.12 5.53
C TYR A 78 -4.87 12.36 5.19
N PHE A 79 -5.77 12.39 6.17
CA PHE A 79 -7.20 12.67 5.96
C PHE A 79 -7.55 14.16 5.94
N THR A 80 -6.74 15.02 6.57
CA THR A 80 -7.10 16.43 6.79
C THR A 80 -6.43 17.42 5.81
N ASN A 81 -5.22 17.12 5.32
CA ASN A 81 -4.39 18.11 4.62
C ASN A 81 -4.42 18.02 3.08
N GLY A 82 -5.56 17.66 2.48
CA GLY A 82 -5.68 17.47 1.01
C GLY A 82 -4.89 16.29 0.43
N ARG A 83 -4.08 15.61 1.25
CA ARG A 83 -3.34 14.38 0.90
C ARG A 83 -4.27 13.20 0.66
N TYR A 84 -5.46 13.21 1.26
CA TYR A 84 -6.51 12.22 1.08
C TYR A 84 -6.93 12.08 -0.38
N ALA A 85 -7.21 13.22 -1.03
CA ALA A 85 -7.62 13.24 -2.44
C ALA A 85 -6.50 12.70 -3.33
N LYS A 86 -5.24 13.09 -3.09
CA LYS A 86 -4.09 12.55 -3.83
C LYS A 86 -3.95 11.03 -3.64
N ALA A 87 -4.18 10.51 -2.42
CA ALA A 87 -4.15 9.08 -2.14
C ALA A 87 -5.20 8.31 -2.95
N ILE A 88 -6.45 8.80 -2.95
CA ILE A 88 -7.55 8.19 -3.70
C ILE A 88 -7.23 8.21 -5.19
N ILE A 89 -6.85 9.36 -5.74
CA ILE A 89 -6.54 9.50 -7.16
C ILE A 89 -5.38 8.59 -7.55
N MET A 90 -4.37 8.44 -6.68
CA MET A 90 -3.25 7.53 -6.90
C MET A 90 -3.69 6.07 -7.02
N TYR A 91 -4.38 5.54 -6.03
CA TYR A 91 -4.82 4.13 -6.07
C TYR A 91 -5.85 3.88 -7.18
N LEU A 92 -6.76 4.84 -7.43
CA LEU A 92 -7.72 4.76 -8.53
C LEU A 92 -7.01 4.70 -9.88
N LEU A 93 -6.06 5.62 -10.13
CA LEU A 93 -5.38 5.70 -11.42
C LEU A 93 -4.47 4.50 -11.67
N MET A 94 -3.73 4.05 -10.65
CA MET A 94 -2.97 2.80 -10.73
C MET A 94 -3.90 1.61 -11.02
N GLY A 95 -5.05 1.53 -10.33
CA GLY A 95 -6.04 0.48 -10.55
C GLY A 95 -6.56 0.46 -12.00
N ILE A 96 -6.91 1.63 -12.55
CA ILE A 96 -7.32 1.77 -13.95
C ILE A 96 -6.21 1.29 -14.89
N TYR A 97 -4.97 1.73 -14.70
CA TYR A 97 -3.85 1.28 -15.54
C TYR A 97 -3.64 -0.22 -15.45
N LEU A 98 -3.70 -0.81 -14.26
CA LEU A 98 -3.54 -2.25 -14.07
C LEU A 98 -4.67 -3.04 -14.75
N VAL A 99 -5.91 -2.59 -14.65
CA VAL A 99 -7.05 -3.20 -15.36
C VAL A 99 -6.85 -3.12 -16.86
N LEU A 100 -6.45 -1.97 -17.40
CA LEU A 100 -6.18 -1.80 -18.83
C LEU A 100 -5.06 -2.74 -19.32
N TRP A 101 -3.96 -2.84 -18.58
CA TRP A 101 -2.87 -3.76 -18.92
C TRP A 101 -3.28 -5.23 -18.84
N THR A 102 -4.05 -5.58 -17.82
CA THR A 102 -4.54 -6.96 -17.61
C THR A 102 -5.58 -7.35 -18.65
N LEU A 103 -6.42 -6.39 -19.08
CA LEU A 103 -7.42 -6.57 -20.14
C LEU A 103 -6.76 -6.84 -21.50
N LEU A 104 -5.62 -6.20 -21.76
CA LEU A 104 -4.80 -6.52 -22.93
C LEU A 104 -4.26 -7.95 -22.80
N LEU A 105 -3.51 -8.24 -21.73
CA LEU A 105 -2.94 -9.55 -21.42
C LEU A 105 -2.60 -9.65 -19.93
N ILE A 106 -2.75 -10.84 -19.33
CA ILE A 106 -2.48 -11.05 -17.89
C ILE A 106 -1.01 -10.79 -17.51
N ILE A 107 -0.07 -11.32 -18.30
CA ILE A 107 1.38 -11.21 -18.02
C ILE A 107 1.87 -9.76 -17.94
N PRO A 108 1.61 -8.87 -18.92
CA PRO A 108 2.01 -7.48 -18.79
C PRO A 108 1.27 -6.74 -17.66
N GLY A 109 0.04 -7.14 -17.31
CA GLY A 109 -0.65 -6.67 -16.12
C GLY A 109 0.18 -6.88 -14.84
N ILE A 110 0.70 -8.09 -14.64
CA ILE A 110 1.56 -8.43 -13.49
C ILE A 110 2.86 -7.61 -13.51
N ILE A 111 3.53 -7.51 -14.66
CA ILE A 111 4.79 -6.75 -14.81
C ILE A 111 4.57 -5.27 -14.49
N LYS A 112 3.42 -4.70 -14.89
CA LYS A 112 3.06 -3.31 -14.58
C LYS A 112 2.70 -3.12 -13.12
N GLY A 113 2.10 -4.12 -12.48
CA GLY A 113 1.94 -4.19 -11.02
C GLY A 113 3.25 -3.94 -10.29
N PHE A 114 4.32 -4.69 -10.65
CA PHE A 114 5.64 -4.46 -10.07
C PHE A 114 6.23 -3.09 -10.44
N SER A 115 5.94 -2.58 -11.64
CA SER A 115 6.46 -1.28 -12.09
C SER A 115 5.88 -0.09 -11.29
N TYR A 116 4.67 -0.23 -10.73
CA TYR A 116 3.99 0.83 -9.97
C TYR A 116 4.16 0.69 -8.45
N ALA A 117 4.85 -0.36 -7.98
CA ALA A 117 4.93 -0.69 -6.57
C ALA A 117 5.58 0.41 -5.69
N MET A 118 6.43 1.28 -6.26
CA MET A 118 7.13 2.33 -5.51
C MET A 118 6.39 3.68 -5.52
N THR A 119 5.33 3.82 -6.32
CA THR A 119 4.52 5.04 -6.41
C THR A 119 4.06 5.58 -5.05
N PRO A 120 3.51 4.78 -4.11
CA PRO A 120 3.09 5.32 -2.81
C PRO A 120 4.25 5.96 -2.04
N PHE A 121 5.43 5.33 -2.02
CA PHE A 121 6.59 5.85 -1.29
C PHE A 121 7.10 7.16 -1.91
N ILE A 122 7.15 7.23 -3.25
CA ILE A 122 7.54 8.45 -3.97
C ILE A 122 6.58 9.60 -3.66
N LEU A 123 5.28 9.35 -3.66
CA LEU A 123 4.26 10.37 -3.37
C LEU A 123 4.27 10.81 -1.89
N ILE A 124 4.66 9.93 -0.97
CA ILE A 124 4.84 10.25 0.45
C ILE A 124 6.02 11.21 0.64
N GLU A 125 7.14 10.97 -0.05
CA GLU A 125 8.34 11.79 0.07
C GLU A 125 8.26 13.11 -0.70
N ASP A 126 7.61 13.11 -1.86
CA ASP A 126 7.39 14.30 -2.68
C ASP A 126 5.89 14.51 -2.94
N PRO A 127 5.16 15.08 -1.96
CA PRO A 127 3.73 15.31 -2.07
C PRO A 127 3.36 16.38 -3.09
N GLN A 128 4.32 17.10 -3.68
CA GLN A 128 4.04 18.13 -4.70
C GLN A 128 3.80 17.51 -6.06
N LEU A 129 4.36 16.32 -6.32
CA LEU A 129 4.14 15.62 -7.58
C LEU A 129 2.66 15.39 -7.87
N THR A 130 2.38 15.40 -9.17
CA THR A 130 1.17 14.80 -9.69
C THR A 130 1.25 13.28 -9.56
N VAL A 131 0.09 12.63 -9.49
CA VAL A 131 0.01 11.17 -9.41
C VAL A 131 0.70 10.49 -10.60
N ASN A 132 0.55 11.03 -11.81
CA ASN A 132 1.19 10.46 -13.00
C ASN A 132 2.71 10.61 -12.99
N GLU A 133 3.26 11.70 -12.44
CA GLU A 133 4.71 11.84 -12.25
C GLU A 133 5.22 10.80 -11.25
N ALA A 134 4.51 10.58 -10.14
CA ALA A 134 4.89 9.54 -9.18
C ALA A 134 4.82 8.12 -9.77
N ILE A 135 3.82 7.83 -10.62
CA ILE A 135 3.74 6.57 -11.36
C ILE A 135 4.90 6.44 -12.35
N THR A 136 5.22 7.50 -13.08
CA THR A 136 6.32 7.50 -14.05
C THR A 136 7.67 7.28 -13.36
N ARG A 137 7.94 8.00 -12.28
CA ARG A 137 9.15 7.81 -11.46
C ARG A 137 9.24 6.40 -10.89
N SER A 138 8.13 5.81 -10.44
CA SER A 138 8.12 4.40 -10.00
C SER A 138 8.52 3.46 -11.14
N ARG A 139 8.03 3.69 -12.36
CA ARG A 139 8.38 2.83 -13.51
C ARG A 139 9.86 2.88 -13.84
N GLU A 140 10.43 4.09 -13.83
CA GLU A 140 11.86 4.35 -14.06
C GLU A 140 12.70 3.72 -12.95
N MET A 141 12.30 3.90 -11.69
CA MET A 141 12.95 3.30 -10.53
C MET A 141 12.91 1.78 -10.52
N MET A 142 11.82 1.20 -11.02
CA MET A 142 11.68 -0.24 -11.10
C MET A 142 12.31 -0.85 -12.36
N ASP A 143 12.89 -0.06 -13.27
CA ASP A 143 13.52 -0.61 -14.45
C ASP A 143 14.78 -1.41 -14.08
N GLY A 144 14.91 -2.63 -14.61
CA GLY A 144 15.91 -3.61 -14.16
C GLY A 144 15.64 -4.27 -12.78
N HIS A 145 14.76 -3.71 -11.94
CA HIS A 145 14.56 -4.18 -10.55
C HIS A 145 13.25 -4.95 -10.29
N LYS A 146 12.40 -5.16 -11.30
CA LYS A 146 11.12 -5.89 -11.16
C LYS A 146 11.32 -7.33 -10.72
N TRP A 147 12.38 -7.98 -11.20
CA TRP A 147 12.73 -9.34 -10.81
C TRP A 147 13.21 -9.42 -9.36
N GLU A 148 13.95 -8.41 -8.88
CA GLU A 148 14.34 -8.35 -7.46
C GLU A 148 13.11 -8.28 -6.55
N LEU A 149 12.11 -7.47 -6.93
CA LEU A 149 10.85 -7.37 -6.18
C LEU A 149 10.05 -8.68 -6.25
N PHE A 150 10.02 -9.36 -7.40
CA PHE A 150 9.39 -10.67 -7.53
C PHE A 150 10.04 -11.70 -6.58
N CYS A 151 11.38 -11.79 -6.58
CA CYS A 151 12.12 -12.67 -5.68
C CYS A 151 11.87 -12.33 -4.20
N LEU A 152 11.74 -11.04 -3.87
CA LEU A 152 11.38 -10.60 -2.52
C LEU A 152 10.00 -11.16 -2.12
N TYR A 153 8.98 -11.01 -2.96
CA TYR A 153 7.66 -11.61 -2.70
C TYR A 153 7.72 -13.14 -2.62
N LEU A 154 8.50 -13.79 -3.49
CA LEU A 154 8.67 -15.24 -3.48
C LEU A 154 9.31 -15.73 -2.17
N SER A 155 10.20 -14.95 -1.57
CA SER A 155 10.79 -15.28 -0.26
C SER A 155 9.76 -15.35 0.87
N PHE A 156 8.61 -14.68 0.71
CA PHE A 156 7.51 -14.71 1.66
C PHE A 156 6.49 -15.83 1.44
N ILE A 157 6.56 -16.58 0.32
CA ILE A 157 5.53 -17.56 -0.03
C ILE A 157 5.37 -18.65 1.04
N GLY A 158 6.48 -19.12 1.64
CA GLY A 158 6.45 -20.08 2.73
C GLY A 158 5.80 -19.54 4.00
N TRP A 159 6.03 -18.26 4.30
CA TRP A 159 5.42 -17.58 5.44
C TRP A 159 3.92 -17.34 5.24
N PHE A 160 3.49 -17.04 4.02
CA PHE A 160 2.07 -16.98 3.67
C PHE A 160 1.41 -18.35 3.86
N LEU A 161 2.03 -19.43 3.38
CA LEU A 161 1.51 -20.78 3.57
C LEU A 161 1.41 -21.16 5.06
N LEU A 162 2.44 -20.85 5.85
CA LEU A 162 2.42 -21.06 7.30
C LEU A 162 1.29 -20.27 7.97
N SER A 163 1.09 -19.03 7.55
CA SER A 163 0.02 -18.17 8.08
C SER A 163 -1.36 -18.78 7.81
N ILE A 164 -1.57 -19.37 6.64
CA ILE A 164 -2.82 -20.09 6.30
C ILE A 164 -3.04 -21.28 7.24
N VAL A 165 -2.00 -22.09 7.51
CA VAL A 165 -2.09 -23.23 8.45
C VAL A 165 -2.47 -22.78 9.86
N THR A 166 -2.03 -21.58 10.28
CA THR A 166 -2.40 -20.97 11.56
C THR A 166 -3.76 -20.24 11.56
N LEU A 167 -4.64 -20.52 10.57
CA LEU A 167 -5.92 -19.84 10.39
C LEU A 167 -5.79 -18.31 10.25
N GLY A 168 -4.71 -17.86 9.61
CA GLY A 168 -4.42 -16.45 9.36
C GLY A 168 -3.74 -15.73 10.52
N ILE A 169 -3.53 -16.36 11.68
CA ILE A 169 -2.89 -15.73 12.84
C ILE A 169 -1.46 -15.25 12.49
N GLY A 170 -0.70 -16.03 11.72
CA GLY A 170 0.64 -15.64 11.24
C GLY A 170 0.67 -14.34 10.43
N MET A 171 -0.44 -13.92 9.83
CA MET A 171 -0.53 -12.68 9.06
C MET A 171 -0.28 -11.43 9.92
N LEU A 172 -0.58 -11.48 11.23
CA LEU A 172 -0.38 -10.37 12.15
C LEU A 172 1.09 -9.93 12.24
N TRP A 173 2.01 -10.89 12.10
CA TRP A 173 3.45 -10.62 12.06
C TRP A 173 3.97 -10.49 10.63
N LEU A 174 3.41 -11.27 9.69
CA LEU A 174 3.89 -11.28 8.32
C LEU A 174 3.62 -9.96 7.60
N ILE A 175 2.43 -9.35 7.77
CA ILE A 175 2.09 -8.07 7.13
C ILE A 175 3.11 -6.98 7.45
N PRO A 176 3.36 -6.62 8.73
CA PRO A 176 4.34 -5.58 9.03
C PRO A 176 5.75 -5.94 8.55
N TYR A 177 6.07 -7.24 8.41
CA TYR A 177 7.38 -7.71 7.97
C TYR A 177 7.57 -7.49 6.46
N VAL A 178 6.54 -7.80 5.68
CA VAL A 178 6.48 -7.54 4.24
C VAL A 178 6.55 -6.03 4.00
N GLU A 179 5.72 -5.23 4.68
CA GLU A 179 5.72 -3.76 4.53
C GLU A 179 7.09 -3.15 4.84
N THR A 180 7.72 -3.59 5.93
CA THR A 180 9.09 -3.16 6.29
C THR A 180 10.10 -3.51 5.20
N SER A 181 9.99 -4.72 4.65
CA SER A 181 10.89 -5.19 3.58
C SER A 181 10.70 -4.40 2.29
N LEU A 182 9.46 -4.02 1.95
CA LEU A 182 9.16 -3.15 0.83
C LEU A 182 9.70 -1.73 1.04
N CYS A 183 9.60 -1.17 2.24
CA CYS A 183 10.22 0.12 2.55
C CYS A 183 11.75 0.08 2.41
N HIS A 184 12.40 -0.96 2.93
CA HIS A 184 13.85 -1.10 2.76
C HIS A 184 14.25 -1.36 1.30
N PHE A 185 13.43 -2.08 0.54
CA PHE A 185 13.63 -2.24 -0.89
C PHE A 185 13.55 -0.88 -1.62
N TYR A 186 12.54 -0.07 -1.33
CA TYR A 186 12.41 1.30 -1.85
C TYR A 186 13.64 2.16 -1.51
N LEU A 187 14.05 2.20 -0.23
CA LEU A 187 15.21 2.98 0.21
C LEU A 187 16.49 2.54 -0.51
N LYS A 188 16.69 1.23 -0.68
CA LYS A 188 17.83 0.68 -1.43
C LYS A 188 17.81 1.09 -2.91
N LEU A 189 16.65 1.12 -3.56
CA LEU A 189 16.55 1.60 -4.94
C LEU A 189 16.85 3.09 -5.04
N LYS A 190 16.34 3.88 -4.09
CA LYS A 190 16.61 5.32 -3.99
C LYS A 190 18.09 5.63 -3.82
N GLU A 191 18.82 4.85 -3.01
CA GLU A 191 20.28 5.01 -2.84
C GLU A 191 21.08 4.70 -4.11
N LYS A 192 20.61 3.76 -4.94
CA LYS A 192 21.27 3.37 -6.20
C LYS A 192 21.08 4.40 -7.32
N GLN A 193 20.07 5.26 -7.22
CA GLN A 193 19.81 6.28 -8.22
C GLN A 193 20.63 7.53 -7.90
N PRO A 194 21.29 8.15 -8.91
CA PRO A 194 21.93 9.45 -8.70
C PRO A 194 20.88 10.45 -8.18
N PRO A 195 21.25 11.38 -7.29
CA PRO A 195 20.31 12.34 -6.74
C PRO A 195 19.66 13.11 -7.89
N LEU A 196 18.35 12.92 -8.09
CA LEU A 196 17.56 13.65 -9.08
C LEU A 196 17.23 15.07 -8.57
N TYR A 197 18.28 15.82 -8.24
CA TYR A 197 18.24 17.25 -7.93
C TYR A 197 19.26 17.96 -8.81
N SER A 198 18.94 18.04 -10.10
CA SER A 198 19.50 19.02 -11.02
C SER A 198 18.43 19.31 -12.07
N VAL A 199 17.41 20.05 -11.64
CA VAL A 199 16.67 20.90 -12.57
C VAL A 199 17.17 22.31 -12.25
N GLU A 200 18.04 22.80 -13.14
CA GLU A 200 18.42 24.21 -13.23
C GLU A 200 17.19 25.10 -13.45
#